data_AF-A0A6N7YRB3-F1
#
_entry.id   AF-A0A6N7YRB3-F1
#
_cell.length_a   1.000
_cell.length_b   1.000
_cell.length_c   1.000
_cell.angle_alpha   90.00
_cell.angle_beta   90.00
_cell.angle_gamma   90.00
#
_symmetry.space_group_name_H-M   'P 1'
#
loop_
_entity.id
_entity.type
_entity.pdbx_description
1 polymer ?
#
loop_
_entity_poly.entity_id
_entity_poly.type
_entity_poly.pdbx_seq_one_letter_code
_entity_poly.pdbx_strand_id
1 'polypeptide(L)'
;MERAGIDGEVVVADNASEDRSAELATAAGARVVSEPRRGYGSAYLAGFAAARGKYIVMGDADLTYDFNEIPKFVKHLDDGAELVMGDRMDNIQPGAMPWLHRYVGNPVLSGILNFFFKTGISDAHCGMRALRRDVLPRLDLRTTGMEFASEMVIRAGKENLRISEFPIDYHPRGGESKLNTWSDGWRHLRFLLVHSPTHLFVAPGAILAGLGLLVSLISLLQIDLFGREWQLHTMIAGALLTIVGTQIVALGLCAHAYGAYFMGEKDPWFDRMRDRFRLEHGLVLGGVIATVGFIVAAVIVGQWIADGAGQLSEERTAIAATMLIIVGVQVFFSSFLLSILGLRRRDS
;
A
#
# COMPACT_ATOMS: atom_id res chain seq x y z
N MET A 1 -17.55 -24.23 -22.49
CA MET A 1 -16.56 -24.03 -23.56
C MET A 1 -17.06 -24.61 -24.88
N GLU A 2 -17.18 -25.93 -25.04
CA GLU A 2 -17.69 -26.55 -26.29
C GLU A 2 -19.08 -26.01 -26.71
N ARG A 3 -20.04 -25.91 -25.79
CA ARG A 3 -21.37 -25.35 -26.05
C ARG A 3 -21.35 -23.89 -26.52
N ALA A 4 -20.28 -23.15 -26.21
CA ALA A 4 -20.10 -21.77 -26.60
C ALA A 4 -19.16 -21.62 -27.81
N GLY A 5 -18.68 -22.73 -28.39
CA GLY A 5 -17.73 -22.72 -29.51
C GLY A 5 -16.36 -22.14 -29.15
N ILE A 6 -15.94 -22.26 -27.88
CA ILE A 6 -14.67 -21.72 -27.39
C ILE A 6 -13.67 -22.86 -27.22
N ASP A 7 -12.58 -22.80 -27.99
CA ASP A 7 -11.41 -23.66 -27.80
C ASP A 7 -10.57 -23.15 -26.63
N GLY A 8 -10.13 -24.06 -25.76
CA GLY A 8 -9.39 -23.68 -24.57
C GLY A 8 -8.58 -24.80 -23.98
N GLU A 9 -7.78 -24.45 -22.98
CA GLU A 9 -7.04 -25.37 -22.13
C GLU A 9 -7.35 -25.08 -20.67
N VAL A 10 -7.25 -26.11 -19.82
CA VAL A 10 -7.32 -25.95 -18.37
C VAL A 10 -5.92 -26.12 -17.82
N VAL A 11 -5.42 -25.09 -17.14
CA VAL A 11 -4.11 -25.10 -16.48
C VAL A 11 -4.35 -25.06 -14.97
N VAL A 12 -3.81 -26.04 -14.25
CA VAL A 12 -3.86 -26.09 -12.79
C VAL A 12 -2.46 -25.87 -12.25
N ALA A 13 -2.25 -24.77 -11.53
CA ALA A 13 -0.99 -24.52 -10.85
C ALA A 13 -1.01 -25.19 -9.48
N ASP A 14 -0.28 -26.29 -9.34
CA ASP A 14 -0.12 -26.98 -8.06
C ASP A 14 0.98 -26.31 -7.23
N ASN A 15 0.58 -25.80 -6.06
CA ASN A 15 1.41 -24.95 -5.22
C ASN A 15 1.98 -25.71 -4.02
N ALA A 16 2.72 -26.77 -4.33
CA ALA A 16 3.26 -27.72 -3.35
C ALA A 16 2.17 -28.34 -2.46
N SER A 17 1.09 -28.85 -3.07
CA SER A 17 0.07 -29.59 -2.34
C SER A 17 0.65 -30.90 -1.80
N GLU A 18 0.28 -31.25 -0.57
CA GLU A 18 0.69 -32.51 0.08
C GLU A 18 -0.32 -33.64 -0.14
N ASP A 19 -1.41 -33.36 -0.86
CA ASP A 19 -2.49 -34.29 -1.18
C ASP A 19 -2.49 -34.70 -2.67
N ARG A 20 -3.52 -35.43 -3.09
CA ARG A 20 -3.64 -35.97 -4.44
C ARG A 20 -4.17 -34.97 -5.47
N SER A 21 -4.18 -33.66 -5.17
CA SER A 21 -4.78 -32.64 -6.04
C SER A 21 -4.19 -32.63 -7.45
N ALA A 22 -2.86 -32.70 -7.56
CA ALA A 22 -2.16 -32.71 -8.86
C ALA A 22 -2.50 -33.96 -9.70
N GLU A 23 -2.57 -35.14 -9.06
CA GLU A 23 -2.95 -36.39 -9.72
C GLU A 23 -4.37 -36.33 -10.25
N LEU A 24 -5.32 -35.87 -9.42
CA LEU A 24 -6.72 -35.76 -9.77
C LEU A 24 -6.96 -34.74 -10.89
N ALA A 25 -6.28 -33.60 -10.86
CA ALA A 25 -6.34 -32.60 -11.92
C ALA A 25 -5.82 -33.15 -13.26
N THR A 26 -4.71 -33.88 -13.24
CA THR A 26 -4.15 -34.52 -14.45
C THR A 26 -5.11 -35.59 -14.99
N ALA A 27 -5.68 -36.43 -14.11
CA ALA A 27 -6.64 -37.46 -14.49
C ALA A 27 -7.94 -36.87 -15.08
N ALA A 28 -8.33 -35.66 -14.64
CA ALA A 28 -9.45 -34.91 -15.20
C ALA A 28 -9.11 -34.19 -16.54
N GLY A 29 -7.88 -34.35 -17.05
CA GLY A 29 -7.44 -33.79 -18.34
C GLY A 29 -6.86 -32.38 -18.25
N ALA A 30 -6.64 -31.83 -17.06
CA ALA A 30 -5.97 -30.53 -16.90
C ALA A 30 -4.45 -30.66 -17.08
N ARG A 31 -3.83 -29.58 -17.59
CA ARG A 31 -2.38 -29.46 -17.61
C ARG A 31 -1.90 -28.91 -16.27
N VAL A 32 -1.22 -29.75 -15.50
CA VAL A 32 -0.70 -29.36 -14.19
C VAL A 32 0.68 -28.71 -14.33
N VAL A 33 0.88 -27.61 -13.61
CA VAL A 33 2.15 -26.88 -13.51
C VAL A 33 2.55 -26.87 -12.05
N SER A 34 3.72 -27.41 -11.73
CA SER A 34 4.23 -27.44 -10.36
C SER A 34 4.94 -26.11 -10.03
N GLU A 35 4.55 -25.48 -8.92
CA GLU A 35 5.24 -24.35 -8.32
C GLU A 35 5.66 -24.72 -6.89
N PRO A 36 6.97 -24.91 -6.63
CA PRO A 36 7.45 -25.31 -5.30
C PRO A 36 7.32 -24.20 -4.25
N ARG A 37 7.18 -22.92 -4.65
CA ARG A 37 7.08 -21.79 -3.72
C ARG A 37 5.64 -21.52 -3.31
N ARG A 38 5.31 -21.92 -2.08
CA ARG A 38 4.02 -21.65 -1.42
C ARG A 38 3.62 -20.17 -1.52
N GLY A 39 2.41 -19.90 -1.99
CA GLY A 39 1.84 -18.56 -2.04
C GLY A 39 0.80 -18.35 -3.15
N TYR A 40 -0.32 -17.71 -2.83
CA TYR A 40 -1.44 -17.49 -3.77
C TYR A 40 -0.95 -16.87 -5.09
N GLY A 41 -0.24 -15.75 -5.04
CA GLY A 41 0.37 -15.12 -6.20
C GLY A 41 1.38 -16.01 -6.93
N SER A 42 2.19 -16.82 -6.23
CA SER A 42 3.13 -17.75 -6.89
C SER A 42 2.40 -18.72 -7.81
N ALA A 43 1.26 -19.27 -7.38
CA ALA A 43 0.46 -20.19 -8.19
C ALA A 43 -0.07 -19.50 -9.46
N TYR A 44 -0.63 -18.30 -9.32
CA TYR A 44 -1.13 -17.55 -10.48
C TYR A 44 0.00 -17.13 -11.43
N LEU A 45 1.15 -16.69 -10.93
CA LEU A 45 2.31 -16.35 -11.76
C LEU A 45 2.82 -17.55 -12.55
N ALA A 46 2.90 -18.73 -11.92
CA ALA A 46 3.26 -19.97 -12.61
C ALA A 46 2.21 -20.39 -13.65
N GLY A 47 0.93 -20.29 -13.31
CA GLY A 47 -0.17 -20.56 -14.23
C GLY A 47 -0.18 -19.62 -15.43
N PHE A 48 0.06 -18.32 -15.22
CA PHE A 48 0.13 -17.31 -16.27
C PHE A 48 1.33 -17.53 -17.20
N ALA A 49 2.49 -17.88 -16.67
CA ALA A 49 3.65 -18.21 -17.47
C ALA A 49 3.40 -19.43 -18.37
N ALA A 50 2.63 -20.39 -17.87
CA ALA A 50 2.31 -21.61 -18.62
C ALA A 50 1.17 -21.44 -19.62
N ALA A 51 0.22 -20.53 -19.38
CA ALA A 51 -0.98 -20.35 -20.20
C ALA A 51 -0.66 -19.92 -21.64
N ARG A 52 -1.33 -20.54 -22.63
CA ARG A 52 -1.12 -20.26 -24.05
C ARG A 52 -2.26 -19.50 -24.72
N GLY A 53 -3.45 -19.50 -24.11
CA GLY A 53 -4.64 -18.85 -24.64
C GLY A 53 -4.47 -17.34 -24.89
N LYS A 54 -5.25 -16.82 -25.85
CA LYS A 54 -5.38 -15.36 -26.09
C LYS A 54 -5.96 -14.66 -24.86
N TYR A 55 -6.92 -15.31 -24.22
CA TYR A 55 -7.56 -14.89 -22.99
C TYR A 55 -7.21 -15.86 -21.88
N ILE A 56 -7.01 -15.33 -20.69
CA ILE A 56 -6.76 -16.09 -19.48
C ILE A 56 -7.92 -15.80 -18.55
N VAL A 57 -8.70 -16.83 -18.23
CA VAL A 57 -9.72 -16.77 -17.18
C VAL A 57 -9.16 -17.54 -15.99
N MET A 58 -9.27 -16.95 -14.83
CA MET A 58 -8.69 -17.44 -13.60
C MET A 58 -9.74 -17.46 -12.50
N GLY A 59 -9.62 -18.41 -11.57
CA GLY A 59 -10.56 -18.58 -10.46
C GLY A 59 -10.06 -19.65 -9.51
N ASP A 60 -10.55 -19.61 -8.27
CA ASP A 60 -10.11 -20.53 -7.22
C ASP A 60 -10.77 -21.92 -7.40
N ALA A 61 -10.03 -22.99 -7.12
CA ALA A 61 -10.47 -24.38 -7.32
C ALA A 61 -11.28 -24.95 -6.13
N ASP A 62 -11.94 -24.09 -5.35
CA ASP A 62 -12.61 -24.42 -4.08
C ASP A 62 -14.15 -24.48 -4.18
N LEU A 63 -14.66 -24.57 -5.42
CA LEU A 63 -16.07 -24.59 -5.81
C LEU A 63 -16.86 -23.31 -5.49
N THR A 64 -16.18 -22.21 -5.13
CA THR A 64 -16.87 -20.95 -4.83
C THR A 64 -17.36 -20.20 -6.07
N TYR A 65 -16.79 -20.49 -7.24
CA TYR A 65 -17.10 -19.84 -8.51
C TYR A 65 -17.74 -20.80 -9.52
N ASP A 66 -18.74 -20.32 -10.25
CA ASP A 66 -19.32 -21.06 -11.37
C ASP A 66 -18.52 -20.82 -12.66
N PHE A 67 -17.71 -21.81 -13.07
CA PHE A 67 -16.97 -21.76 -14.33
C PHE A 67 -17.86 -21.81 -15.58
N ASN A 68 -19.18 -22.01 -15.46
CA ASN A 68 -20.11 -21.81 -16.58
C ASN A 68 -20.22 -20.34 -17.00
N GLU A 69 -19.74 -19.40 -16.17
CA GLU A 69 -19.70 -17.96 -16.47
C GLU A 69 -18.56 -17.56 -17.43
N ILE A 70 -17.59 -18.45 -17.70
CA ILE A 70 -16.45 -18.19 -18.60
C ILE A 70 -16.84 -17.54 -19.95
N PRO A 71 -17.90 -17.99 -20.67
CA PRO A 71 -18.29 -17.37 -21.93
C PRO A 71 -18.63 -15.88 -21.81
N LYS A 72 -19.18 -15.43 -20.68
CA LYS A 72 -19.46 -14.01 -20.45
C LYS A 72 -18.14 -13.23 -20.31
N PHE A 73 -17.20 -13.74 -19.52
CA PHE A 73 -15.85 -13.14 -19.40
C PHE A 73 -15.17 -12.97 -20.77
N VAL A 74 -15.20 -14.03 -21.59
CA VAL A 74 -14.63 -14.01 -22.95
C VAL A 74 -15.31 -12.95 -23.81
N LYS A 75 -16.64 -12.85 -23.76
CA LYS A 75 -17.39 -11.83 -24.49
C LYS A 75 -16.95 -10.41 -24.11
N HIS A 76 -16.82 -10.09 -22.83
CA HIS A 76 -16.34 -8.77 -22.39
C HIS A 76 -14.92 -8.47 -22.88
N LEU A 77 -14.04 -9.49 -22.93
CA LEU A 77 -12.71 -9.33 -23.50
C LEU A 77 -12.77 -9.10 -25.02
N ASP A 78 -13.65 -9.77 -25.75
CA ASP A 78 -13.89 -9.53 -27.18
C ASP A 78 -14.46 -8.13 -27.44
N ASP A 79 -15.36 -7.64 -26.60
CA ASP A 79 -15.97 -6.30 -26.66
C ASP A 79 -14.96 -5.16 -26.36
N GLY A 80 -13.71 -5.50 -26.04
CA GLY A 80 -12.61 -4.55 -25.95
C GLY A 80 -12.00 -4.42 -24.56
N ALA A 81 -12.55 -5.09 -23.54
CA ALA A 81 -11.95 -5.08 -22.20
C ALA A 81 -10.57 -5.75 -22.21
N GLU A 82 -9.68 -5.21 -21.38
CA GLU A 82 -8.32 -5.72 -21.16
C GLU A 82 -8.24 -6.56 -19.87
N LEU A 83 -9.07 -6.20 -18.89
CA LEU A 83 -9.30 -6.92 -17.64
C LEU A 83 -10.80 -6.97 -17.37
N VAL A 84 -11.31 -8.11 -16.94
CA VAL A 84 -12.72 -8.33 -16.58
C VAL A 84 -12.77 -8.92 -15.18
N MET A 85 -13.52 -8.25 -14.31
CA MET A 85 -13.73 -8.65 -12.92
C MET A 85 -15.14 -9.25 -12.78
N GLY A 86 -15.27 -10.35 -12.05
CA GLY A 86 -16.58 -10.76 -11.55
C GLY A 86 -16.93 -9.93 -10.32
N ASP A 87 -18.19 -9.57 -10.16
CA ASP A 87 -18.71 -8.95 -8.94
C ASP A 87 -19.59 -9.93 -8.17
N ARG A 88 -19.19 -10.26 -6.94
CA ARG A 88 -19.96 -11.15 -6.08
C ARG A 88 -21.03 -10.42 -5.28
N MET A 89 -20.94 -9.10 -5.12
CA MET A 89 -21.70 -8.33 -4.11
C MET A 89 -23.22 -8.43 -4.31
N ASP A 90 -23.66 -8.53 -5.56
CA ASP A 90 -25.07 -8.60 -5.92
C ASP A 90 -25.68 -10.00 -5.70
N ASN A 91 -24.89 -11.08 -5.83
CA ASN A 91 -25.39 -12.47 -5.84
C ASN A 91 -24.64 -13.41 -4.86
N ILE A 92 -24.53 -13.01 -3.59
CA ILE A 92 -23.94 -13.84 -2.52
C ILE A 92 -24.95 -14.85 -1.98
N GLN A 93 -24.71 -16.14 -2.17
CA GLN A 93 -25.53 -17.21 -1.59
C GLN A 93 -25.43 -17.25 -0.04
N PRO A 94 -26.49 -17.68 0.67
CA PRO A 94 -26.48 -17.75 2.14
C PRO A 94 -25.30 -18.57 2.68
N GLY A 95 -24.54 -17.99 3.62
CA GLY A 95 -23.37 -18.63 4.23
C GLY A 95 -22.06 -18.55 3.42
N ALA A 96 -22.08 -17.95 2.22
CA ALA A 96 -20.88 -17.88 1.37
C ALA A 96 -19.86 -16.83 1.80
N MET A 97 -20.28 -15.76 2.49
CA MET A 97 -19.38 -14.69 2.95
C MET A 97 -19.73 -14.20 4.36
N PRO A 98 -18.75 -14.03 5.28
CA PRO A 98 -19.02 -13.45 6.59
C PRO A 98 -19.50 -12.00 6.47
N TRP A 99 -20.43 -11.60 7.34
CA TRP A 99 -21.07 -10.28 7.33
C TRP A 99 -20.06 -9.12 7.31
N LEU A 100 -18.99 -9.21 8.11
CA LEU A 100 -17.95 -8.19 8.20
C LEU A 100 -17.22 -7.96 6.87
N HIS A 101 -16.97 -9.03 6.11
CA HIS A 101 -16.31 -8.95 4.80
C HIS A 101 -17.25 -8.37 3.73
N ARG A 102 -18.53 -8.76 3.78
CA ARG A 102 -19.56 -8.31 2.84
C ARG A 102 -19.87 -6.82 2.95
N TYR A 103 -20.05 -6.31 4.17
CA TYR A 103 -20.57 -4.95 4.38
C TYR A 103 -19.52 -3.92 4.80
N VAL A 104 -18.34 -4.37 5.24
CA VAL A 104 -17.29 -3.46 5.75
C VAL A 104 -15.98 -3.65 4.99
N GLY A 105 -15.43 -4.86 5.00
CA GLY A 105 -14.10 -5.13 4.42
C GLY A 105 -14.02 -4.82 2.93
N ASN A 106 -14.82 -5.50 2.11
CA ASN A 106 -14.75 -5.35 0.65
C ASN A 106 -15.18 -3.94 0.19
N PRO A 107 -16.31 -3.35 0.67
CA PRO A 107 -16.71 -2.01 0.21
C PRO A 107 -15.70 -0.92 0.57
N VAL A 108 -15.09 -0.97 1.78
CA VAL A 108 -14.08 0.02 2.18
C VAL A 108 -12.80 -0.13 1.35
N LEU A 109 -12.33 -1.36 1.14
CA LEU A 109 -11.11 -1.60 0.36
C LEU A 109 -11.32 -1.29 -1.13
N SER A 110 -12.44 -1.68 -1.72
CA SER A 110 -12.83 -1.28 -3.08
C SER A 110 -12.95 0.25 -3.22
N GLY A 111 -13.56 0.92 -2.23
CA GLY A 111 -13.67 2.38 -2.20
C GLY A 111 -12.29 3.08 -2.15
N ILE A 112 -11.39 2.58 -1.32
CA ILE A 112 -9.99 3.05 -1.25
C ILE A 112 -9.28 2.86 -2.59
N LEU A 113 -9.40 1.69 -3.21
CA LEU A 113 -8.80 1.40 -4.51
C LEU A 113 -9.36 2.31 -5.61
N ASN A 114 -10.68 2.51 -5.65
CA ASN A 114 -11.31 3.41 -6.62
C ASN A 114 -10.91 4.87 -6.40
N PHE A 115 -10.77 5.31 -5.17
CA PHE A 115 -10.31 6.67 -4.86
C PHE A 115 -8.88 6.91 -5.35
N PHE A 116 -7.98 5.95 -5.14
CA PHE A 116 -6.56 6.12 -5.50
C PHE A 116 -6.24 5.79 -6.97
N PHE A 117 -6.88 4.76 -7.53
CA PHE A 117 -6.51 4.20 -8.83
C PHE A 117 -7.60 4.35 -9.89
N LYS A 118 -8.75 4.97 -9.55
CA LYS A 118 -9.86 5.25 -10.47
C LYS A 118 -10.32 4.02 -11.26
N THR A 119 -10.28 2.86 -10.63
CA THR A 119 -10.55 1.55 -11.25
C THR A 119 -12.03 1.33 -11.58
N GLY A 120 -12.94 1.96 -10.84
CA GLY A 120 -14.39 1.84 -11.05
C GLY A 120 -14.97 0.46 -10.72
N ILE A 121 -14.28 -0.33 -9.88
CA ILE A 121 -14.63 -1.73 -9.56
C ILE A 121 -15.40 -1.79 -8.24
N SER A 122 -16.45 -2.61 -8.18
CA SER A 122 -17.29 -2.81 -6.99
C SER A 122 -16.72 -3.91 -6.09
N ASP A 123 -16.20 -5.01 -6.64
CA ASP A 123 -15.54 -6.10 -5.89
C ASP A 123 -14.08 -6.34 -6.32
N ALA A 124 -13.15 -5.59 -5.73
CA ALA A 124 -11.72 -5.76 -6.00
C ALA A 124 -11.14 -7.10 -5.51
N HIS A 125 -11.89 -7.85 -4.69
CA HIS A 125 -11.43 -9.09 -4.05
C HIS A 125 -12.05 -10.35 -4.66
N CYS A 126 -12.78 -10.22 -5.76
CA CYS A 126 -13.26 -11.39 -6.48
C CYS A 126 -12.08 -12.18 -7.04
N GLY A 127 -12.07 -13.49 -6.82
CA GLY A 127 -11.02 -14.41 -7.32
C GLY A 127 -11.25 -14.82 -8.77
N MET A 128 -12.48 -14.73 -9.27
CA MET A 128 -12.79 -15.01 -10.67
C MET A 128 -12.59 -13.77 -11.53
N ARG A 129 -11.60 -13.83 -12.42
CA ARG A 129 -11.20 -12.71 -13.29
C ARG A 129 -10.79 -13.22 -14.64
N ALA A 130 -10.83 -12.35 -15.65
CA ALA A 130 -10.28 -12.65 -16.95
C ALA A 130 -9.45 -11.49 -17.49
N LEU A 131 -8.39 -11.80 -18.23
CA LEU A 131 -7.55 -10.79 -18.86
C LEU A 131 -7.09 -11.25 -20.24
N ARG A 132 -6.67 -10.28 -21.05
CA ARG A 132 -5.96 -10.59 -22.29
C ARG A 132 -4.51 -10.96 -21.97
N ARG A 133 -3.97 -11.98 -22.62
CA ARG A 133 -2.60 -12.45 -22.35
C ARG A 133 -1.54 -11.39 -22.66
N ASP A 134 -1.78 -10.57 -23.67
CA ASP A 134 -0.87 -9.49 -24.10
C ASP A 134 -0.75 -8.34 -23.09
N VAL A 135 -1.64 -8.23 -22.09
CA VAL A 135 -1.51 -7.24 -21.02
C VAL A 135 -0.64 -7.70 -19.85
N LEU A 136 -0.33 -9.00 -19.74
CA LEU A 136 0.50 -9.53 -18.65
C LEU A 136 1.87 -8.82 -18.52
N PRO A 137 2.63 -8.57 -19.61
CA PRO A 137 3.91 -7.87 -19.50
C PRO A 137 3.76 -6.42 -19.05
N ARG A 138 2.63 -5.76 -19.32
CA ARG A 138 2.33 -4.40 -18.84
C ARG A 138 2.02 -4.39 -17.35
N LEU A 139 1.29 -5.39 -16.89
CA LEU A 139 0.94 -5.53 -15.48
C LEU A 139 2.17 -5.79 -14.59
N ASP A 140 3.19 -6.52 -15.08
CA ASP A 140 4.46 -6.83 -14.36
C ASP A 140 4.19 -7.25 -12.89
N LEU A 141 3.34 -8.26 -12.73
CA LEU A 141 2.91 -8.78 -11.44
C LEU A 141 4.05 -9.54 -10.78
N ARG A 142 4.37 -9.22 -9.52
CA ARG A 142 5.54 -9.75 -8.79
C ARG A 142 5.22 -10.32 -7.42
N THR A 143 4.06 -10.01 -6.86
CA THR A 143 3.72 -10.46 -5.51
C THR A 143 3.35 -11.94 -5.50
N THR A 144 3.89 -12.67 -4.51
CA THR A 144 3.75 -14.12 -4.40
C THR A 144 2.66 -14.56 -3.43
N GLY A 145 2.13 -13.66 -2.60
CA GLY A 145 1.09 -13.96 -1.61
C GLY A 145 -0.31 -13.52 -2.04
N MET A 146 -1.17 -13.25 -1.04
CA MET A 146 -2.55 -12.77 -1.25
C MET A 146 -2.61 -11.34 -1.79
N GLU A 147 -1.50 -10.59 -1.71
CA GLU A 147 -1.35 -9.24 -2.27
C GLU A 147 -1.61 -9.20 -3.77
N PHE A 148 -1.38 -10.33 -4.46
CA PHE A 148 -1.54 -10.49 -5.89
C PHE A 148 -2.90 -10.02 -6.40
N ALA A 149 -3.96 -10.32 -5.65
CA ALA A 149 -5.31 -9.89 -5.99
C ALA A 149 -5.41 -8.35 -6.08
N SER A 150 -4.77 -7.61 -5.18
CA SER A 150 -4.78 -6.15 -5.24
C SER A 150 -3.71 -5.58 -6.14
N GLU A 151 -2.55 -6.23 -6.27
CA GLU A 151 -1.53 -5.84 -7.24
C GLU A 151 -2.12 -5.78 -8.64
N MET A 152 -2.85 -6.80 -9.05
CA MET A 152 -3.48 -6.83 -10.37
C MET A 152 -4.42 -5.65 -10.61
N VAL A 153 -5.26 -5.30 -9.62
CA VAL A 153 -6.21 -4.19 -9.74
C VAL A 153 -5.49 -2.84 -9.75
N ILE A 154 -4.51 -2.65 -8.86
CA ILE A 154 -3.72 -1.42 -8.78
C ILE A 154 -2.93 -1.21 -10.07
N ARG A 155 -2.23 -2.25 -10.56
CA ARG A 155 -1.45 -2.20 -11.80
C ARG A 155 -2.35 -1.97 -13.01
N ALA A 156 -3.54 -2.57 -13.04
CA ALA A 156 -4.51 -2.32 -14.10
C ALA A 156 -4.98 -0.85 -14.13
N GLY A 157 -5.27 -0.26 -12.97
CA GLY A 157 -5.60 1.17 -12.86
C GLY A 157 -4.43 2.08 -13.28
N LYS A 158 -3.20 1.80 -12.81
CA LYS A 158 -2.00 2.57 -13.16
C LYS A 158 -1.66 2.50 -14.65
N GLU A 159 -1.84 1.34 -15.28
CA GLU A 159 -1.64 1.13 -16.72
C GLU A 159 -2.84 1.59 -17.58
N ASN A 160 -3.85 2.22 -16.96
CA ASN A 160 -5.09 2.68 -17.59
C ASN A 160 -5.75 1.60 -18.48
N LEU A 161 -5.78 0.36 -17.99
CA LEU A 161 -6.44 -0.73 -18.71
C LEU A 161 -7.94 -0.48 -18.79
N ARG A 162 -8.57 -0.92 -19.87
CA ARG A 162 -10.03 -0.97 -19.97
C ARG A 162 -10.56 -2.12 -19.10
N ILE A 163 -11.03 -1.77 -17.91
CA ILE A 163 -11.61 -2.72 -16.95
C ILE A 163 -13.13 -2.81 -17.16
N SER A 164 -13.67 -4.02 -17.23
CA SER A 164 -15.11 -4.28 -17.20
C SER A 164 -15.45 -5.10 -15.96
N GLU A 165 -16.65 -4.92 -15.42
CA GLU A 165 -17.18 -5.68 -14.29
C GLU A 165 -18.59 -6.16 -14.61
N PHE A 166 -18.95 -7.36 -14.16
CA PHE A 166 -20.33 -7.85 -14.20
C PHE A 166 -20.65 -8.79 -13.03
N PRO A 167 -21.92 -8.87 -12.58
CA PRO A 167 -22.31 -9.75 -11.48
C PRO A 167 -22.09 -11.23 -11.78
N ILE A 168 -21.58 -11.97 -10.80
CA ILE A 168 -21.42 -13.42 -10.82
C ILE A 168 -22.01 -14.06 -9.56
N ASP A 169 -22.40 -15.33 -9.68
CA ASP A 169 -22.91 -16.10 -8.55
C ASP A 169 -21.76 -16.58 -7.65
N TYR A 170 -21.91 -16.41 -6.33
CA TYR A 170 -20.91 -16.81 -5.35
C TYR A 170 -21.47 -17.85 -4.38
N HIS A 171 -20.92 -19.05 -4.43
CA HIS A 171 -21.39 -20.21 -3.68
C HIS A 171 -20.59 -20.44 -2.38
N PRO A 172 -21.17 -21.14 -1.38
CA PRO A 172 -20.43 -21.55 -0.20
C PRO A 172 -19.23 -22.43 -0.56
N ARG A 173 -18.08 -22.16 0.07
CA ARG A 173 -16.83 -22.89 -0.17
C ARG A 173 -16.95 -24.36 0.24
N GLY A 174 -16.42 -25.26 -0.60
CA GLY A 174 -16.21 -26.66 -0.22
C GLY A 174 -14.96 -26.85 0.63
N GLY A 175 -15.01 -26.53 1.93
CA GLY A 175 -13.91 -26.76 2.89
C GLY A 175 -13.62 -25.59 3.84
N GLU A 176 -12.71 -25.78 4.80
CA GLU A 176 -12.33 -24.76 5.78
C GLU A 176 -11.34 -23.72 5.20
N SER A 177 -11.51 -22.46 5.61
CA SER A 177 -10.62 -21.38 5.20
C SER A 177 -9.27 -21.49 5.90
N LYS A 178 -8.19 -21.67 5.13
CA LYS A 178 -6.80 -21.61 5.64
C LYS A 178 -6.27 -20.17 5.75
N LEU A 179 -7.14 -19.15 5.61
CA LEU A 179 -6.76 -17.74 5.60
C LEU A 179 -6.69 -17.15 7.01
N ASN A 180 -5.67 -16.33 7.25
CA ASN A 180 -5.48 -15.61 8.50
C ASN A 180 -5.81 -14.13 8.27
N THR A 181 -7.03 -13.72 8.66
CA THR A 181 -7.58 -12.38 8.40
C THR A 181 -6.65 -11.24 8.82
N TRP A 182 -5.96 -11.36 9.95
CA TRP A 182 -5.06 -10.32 10.47
C TRP A 182 -3.74 -10.22 9.71
N SER A 183 -3.08 -11.35 9.42
CA SER A 183 -1.84 -11.32 8.66
C SER A 183 -2.07 -10.84 7.23
N ASP A 184 -3.19 -11.26 6.63
CA ASP A 184 -3.55 -10.85 5.28
C ASP A 184 -3.97 -9.38 5.22
N GLY A 185 -4.69 -8.87 6.23
CA GLY A 185 -5.01 -7.45 6.37
C GLY A 185 -3.77 -6.56 6.50
N TRP A 186 -2.81 -6.93 7.36
CA TRP A 186 -1.55 -6.18 7.52
C TRP A 186 -0.71 -6.19 6.24
N ARG A 187 -0.67 -7.33 5.58
CA ARG A 187 0.00 -7.53 4.30
C ARG A 187 -0.63 -6.66 3.19
N HIS A 188 -1.95 -6.56 3.18
CA HIS A 188 -2.70 -5.66 2.31
C HIS A 188 -2.41 -4.20 2.59
N LEU A 189 -2.38 -3.82 3.87
CA LEU A 189 -2.03 -2.48 4.29
C LEU A 189 -0.62 -2.13 3.83
N ARG A 190 0.37 -3.00 4.06
CA ARG A 190 1.75 -2.83 3.58
C ARG A 190 1.80 -2.65 2.06
N PHE A 191 0.98 -3.39 1.32
CA PHE A 191 0.89 -3.25 -0.13
C PHE A 191 0.35 -1.88 -0.53
N LEU A 192 -0.74 -1.41 0.10
CA LEU A 192 -1.29 -0.06 -0.08
C LEU A 192 -0.30 1.03 0.33
N LEU A 193 0.45 0.84 1.43
CA LEU A 193 1.48 1.78 1.91
C LEU A 193 2.52 2.07 0.83
N VAL A 194 2.89 1.05 0.05
CA VAL A 194 3.89 1.19 -1.02
C VAL A 194 3.30 1.84 -2.27
N HIS A 195 2.02 1.58 -2.58
CA HIS A 195 1.41 2.02 -3.83
C HIS A 195 0.72 3.40 -3.76
N SER A 196 0.49 3.94 -2.54
CA SER A 196 0.00 5.31 -2.32
C SER A 196 0.61 6.00 -1.07
N PRO A 197 1.95 6.17 -0.99
CA PRO A 197 2.57 6.75 0.21
C PRO A 197 2.23 8.23 0.43
N THR A 198 1.98 8.99 -0.65
CA THR A 198 1.70 10.44 -0.58
C THR A 198 0.46 10.74 0.25
N HIS A 199 -0.64 10.05 -0.02
CA HIS A 199 -1.92 10.34 0.61
C HIS A 199 -2.04 9.73 2.00
N LEU A 200 -1.35 8.63 2.25
CA LEU A 200 -1.44 7.91 3.51
C LEU A 200 -0.46 8.42 4.57
N PHE A 201 0.71 8.90 4.15
CA PHE A 201 1.74 9.38 5.07
C PHE A 201 2.12 10.83 4.83
N VAL A 202 2.57 11.18 3.62
CA VAL A 202 3.21 12.49 3.39
C VAL A 202 2.23 13.65 3.63
N ALA A 203 1.03 13.60 3.07
CA ALA A 203 0.01 14.63 3.23
C ALA A 203 -0.48 14.77 4.69
N PRO A 204 -0.99 13.71 5.36
CA PRO A 204 -1.43 13.83 6.75
C PRO A 204 -0.28 14.17 7.69
N GLY A 205 0.92 13.62 7.47
CA GLY A 205 2.12 13.95 8.24
C GLY A 205 2.52 15.42 8.10
N ALA A 206 2.49 15.98 6.89
CA ALA A 206 2.81 17.38 6.64
C ALA A 206 1.77 18.33 7.26
N ILE A 207 0.48 17.96 7.21
CA ILE A 207 -0.59 18.71 7.87
C ILE A 207 -0.38 18.71 9.40
N LEU A 208 -0.12 17.53 10.00
CA LEU A 208 0.15 17.41 11.43
C LEU A 208 1.39 18.21 11.84
N ALA A 209 2.47 18.13 11.05
CA ALA A 209 3.70 18.86 11.32
C ALA A 209 3.49 20.38 11.24
N GLY A 210 2.79 20.85 10.22
CA GLY A 210 2.49 22.27 10.03
C GLY A 210 1.56 22.84 11.10
N LEU A 211 0.51 22.11 11.47
CA LEU A 211 -0.39 22.50 12.56
C LEU A 211 0.33 22.50 13.91
N GLY A 212 1.13 21.48 14.18
CA GLY A 212 1.95 21.40 15.38
C GLY A 212 2.91 22.58 15.49
N LEU A 213 3.62 22.90 14.41
CA LEU A 213 4.57 24.00 14.35
C LEU A 213 3.86 25.34 14.55
N LEU A 214 2.70 25.53 13.94
CA LEU A 214 1.88 26.74 14.11
C LEU A 214 1.46 26.92 15.57
N VAL A 215 0.95 25.86 16.21
CA VAL A 215 0.58 25.88 17.63
C VAL A 215 1.78 26.19 18.51
N SER A 216 2.92 25.53 18.28
CA SER A 216 4.16 25.79 19.02
C SER A 216 4.65 27.23 18.86
N LEU A 217 4.55 27.81 17.67
CA LEU A 217 4.94 29.21 17.41
C LEU A 217 4.00 30.21 18.09
N ILE A 218 2.68 29.99 18.02
CA ILE A 218 1.68 30.81 18.72
C ILE A 218 1.94 30.78 20.23
N SER A 219 2.17 29.58 20.80
CA SER A 219 2.47 29.41 22.22
C SER A 219 3.83 30.02 22.62
N LEU A 220 4.83 29.97 21.74
CA LEU A 220 6.15 30.55 22.01
C LEU A 220 6.13 32.08 21.97
N LEU A 221 5.42 32.65 21.00
CA LEU A 221 5.29 34.10 20.82
C LEU A 221 4.21 34.73 21.71
N GLN A 222 3.53 33.93 22.53
CA GLN A 222 2.45 34.37 23.43
C GLN A 222 1.36 35.18 22.70
N ILE A 223 1.00 34.76 21.49
CA ILE A 223 -0.04 35.43 20.71
C ILE A 223 -1.41 35.02 21.26
N ASP A 224 -2.20 36.00 21.68
CA ASP A 224 -3.58 35.78 22.10
C ASP A 224 -4.47 35.45 20.91
N LEU A 225 -4.87 34.18 20.81
CA LEU A 225 -5.92 33.73 19.91
C LEU A 225 -7.19 33.43 20.72
N PHE A 226 -8.32 33.95 20.26
CA PHE A 226 -9.64 33.75 20.90
C PHE A 226 -9.74 34.24 22.34
N GLY A 227 -8.95 35.25 22.72
CA GLY A 227 -8.96 35.82 24.07
C GLY A 227 -8.47 34.84 25.15
N ARG A 228 -7.64 33.87 24.79
CA ARG A 228 -7.01 32.93 25.71
C ARG A 228 -5.51 32.88 25.51
N GLU A 229 -4.77 32.97 26.61
CA GLU A 229 -3.34 32.69 26.61
C GLU A 229 -3.07 31.20 26.41
N TRP A 230 -2.19 30.88 25.47
CA TRP A 230 -1.81 29.52 25.16
C TRP A 230 -0.77 29.02 26.17
N GLN A 231 -1.19 28.13 27.06
CA GLN A 231 -0.39 27.59 28.17
C GLN A 231 0.65 26.55 27.71
N LEU A 232 1.57 26.18 28.61
CA LEU A 232 2.62 25.19 28.36
C LEU A 232 2.07 23.85 27.82
N HIS A 233 0.92 23.38 28.31
CA HIS A 233 0.29 22.16 27.80
C HIS A 233 -0.03 22.22 26.30
N THR A 234 -0.46 23.38 25.80
CA THR A 234 -0.71 23.58 24.37
C THR A 234 0.57 23.58 23.56
N MET A 235 1.66 24.12 24.12
CA MET A 235 2.98 24.10 23.49
C MET A 235 3.54 22.67 23.39
N ILE A 236 3.40 21.88 24.45
CA ILE A 236 3.80 20.46 24.46
C ILE A 236 3.02 19.69 23.39
N ALA A 237 1.70 19.92 23.30
CA ALA A 237 0.88 19.29 22.27
C ALA A 237 1.32 19.69 20.85
N GLY A 238 1.61 20.98 20.60
CA GLY A 238 2.16 21.46 19.34
C GLY A 238 3.52 20.82 18.99
N ALA A 239 4.40 20.69 19.97
CA ALA A 239 5.72 20.07 19.79
C ALA A 239 5.59 18.59 19.44
N LEU A 240 4.72 17.85 20.14
CA LEU A 240 4.43 16.44 19.86
C LEU A 240 3.84 16.26 18.45
N LEU A 241 2.89 17.10 18.06
CA LEU A 241 2.31 17.07 16.71
C LEU A 241 3.37 17.32 15.63
N THR A 242 4.29 18.26 15.88
CA THR A 242 5.41 18.55 14.97
C THR A 242 6.33 17.35 14.82
N ILE A 243 6.74 16.74 15.93
CA ILE A 243 7.64 15.57 15.95
C ILE A 243 6.98 14.37 15.25
N VAL A 244 5.73 14.05 15.61
CA VAL A 244 4.99 12.93 15.02
C VAL A 244 4.71 13.17 13.54
N GLY A 245 4.28 14.38 13.16
CA GLY A 245 4.04 14.73 11.76
C GLY A 245 5.30 14.60 10.91
N THR A 246 6.44 15.08 11.41
CA THR A 246 7.73 14.97 10.71
C THR A 246 8.17 13.50 10.56
N GLN A 247 7.97 12.66 11.59
CA GLN A 247 8.23 11.23 11.53
C GLN A 247 7.37 10.51 10.48
N ILE A 248 6.08 10.85 10.40
CA ILE A 248 5.16 10.29 9.41
C ILE A 248 5.58 10.69 7.99
N VAL A 249 5.96 11.95 7.77
CA VAL A 249 6.50 12.41 6.47
C VAL A 249 7.75 11.61 6.09
N ALA A 250 8.70 11.47 7.01
CA ALA A 250 9.92 10.70 6.77
C ALA A 250 9.63 9.23 6.37
N LEU A 251 8.69 8.58 7.05
CA LEU A 251 8.27 7.22 6.71
C LEU A 251 7.63 7.16 5.32
N GLY A 252 6.77 8.14 4.98
CA GLY A 252 6.15 8.26 3.67
C GLY A 252 7.15 8.43 2.53
N LEU A 253 8.19 9.25 2.74
CA LEU A 253 9.28 9.40 1.78
C LEU A 253 10.08 8.09 1.63
N CYS A 254 10.33 7.36 2.72
CA CYS A 254 11.03 6.08 2.65
C CYS A 254 10.21 5.02 1.91
N ALA A 255 8.89 5.01 2.12
CA ALA A 255 7.98 4.15 1.38
C ALA A 255 7.98 4.46 -0.13
N HIS A 256 8.01 5.75 -0.51
CA HIS A 256 8.19 6.18 -1.90
C HIS A 256 9.50 5.70 -2.49
N ALA A 257 10.62 5.90 -1.78
CA ALA A 257 11.92 5.41 -2.23
C ALA A 257 11.89 3.90 -2.44
N TYR A 258 11.31 3.15 -1.50
CA TYR A 258 11.19 1.70 -1.61
C TYR A 258 10.35 1.27 -2.83
N GLY A 259 9.18 1.90 -3.04
CA GLY A 259 8.33 1.63 -4.20
C GLY A 259 9.05 1.91 -5.53
N ALA A 260 9.72 3.06 -5.63
CA ALA A 260 10.43 3.46 -6.83
C ALA A 260 11.63 2.53 -7.14
N TYR A 261 12.42 2.14 -6.14
CA TYR A 261 13.65 1.37 -6.36
C TYR A 261 13.43 -0.14 -6.45
N PHE A 262 12.49 -0.71 -5.69
CA PHE A 262 12.30 -2.16 -5.61
C PHE A 262 11.06 -2.68 -6.33
N MET A 263 10.01 -1.85 -6.47
CA MET A 263 8.77 -2.25 -7.14
C MET A 263 8.63 -1.65 -8.54
N GLY A 264 9.56 -0.79 -8.98
CA GLY A 264 9.48 -0.13 -10.28
C GLY A 264 8.30 0.83 -10.39
N GLU A 265 7.81 1.34 -9.26
CA GLU A 265 6.75 2.34 -9.22
C GLU A 265 7.23 3.65 -9.85
N LYS A 266 6.42 4.23 -10.73
CA LYS A 266 6.67 5.58 -11.27
C LYS A 266 5.82 6.58 -10.51
N ASP A 267 6.44 7.43 -9.72
CA ASP A 267 5.78 8.59 -9.12
C ASP A 267 6.42 9.89 -9.64
N PRO A 268 5.73 10.62 -10.55
CA PRO A 268 6.21 11.89 -11.08
C PRO A 268 6.44 12.97 -10.03
N TRP A 269 5.73 12.93 -8.90
CA TRP A 269 5.95 13.87 -7.80
C TRP A 269 7.25 13.55 -7.06
N PHE A 270 7.44 12.28 -6.69
CA PHE A 270 8.65 11.84 -6.00
C PHE A 270 9.91 11.99 -6.86
N ASP A 271 9.82 11.68 -8.16
CA ASP A 271 10.92 11.87 -9.10
C ASP A 271 11.34 13.35 -9.19
N ARG A 272 10.37 14.27 -9.34
CA ARG A 272 10.63 15.72 -9.32
C ARG A 272 11.21 16.20 -8.00
N MET A 273 10.73 15.66 -6.88
CA MET A 273 11.24 15.99 -5.55
C MET A 273 12.71 15.57 -5.44
N ARG A 274 13.06 14.35 -5.84
CA ARG A 274 14.43 13.84 -5.81
C ARG A 274 15.38 14.64 -6.70
N ASP A 275 14.92 15.06 -7.87
CA ASP A 275 15.75 15.86 -8.80
C ASP A 275 16.12 17.22 -8.19
N ARG A 276 15.28 17.74 -7.29
CA ARG A 276 15.48 19.03 -6.62
C ARG A 276 16.14 18.91 -5.24
N PHE A 277 15.85 17.84 -4.50
CA PHE A 277 16.31 17.62 -3.13
C PHE A 277 17.24 16.41 -3.06
N ARG A 278 18.55 16.70 -3.12
CA ARG A 278 19.61 15.71 -2.86
C ARG A 278 19.85 15.48 -1.38
N LEU A 279 20.51 14.36 -1.04
CA LEU A 279 20.90 13.99 0.33
C LEU A 279 21.54 15.16 1.09
N GLU A 280 22.43 15.90 0.44
CA GLU A 280 23.19 16.99 1.05
C GLU A 280 22.26 18.08 1.59
N HIS A 281 21.14 18.37 0.91
CA HIS A 281 20.16 19.35 1.38
C HIS A 281 19.46 18.89 2.66
N GLY A 282 19.10 17.61 2.73
CA GLY A 282 18.46 17.04 3.91
C GLY A 282 19.40 16.96 5.12
N LEU A 283 20.67 16.60 4.89
CA LEU A 283 21.70 16.59 5.93
C LEU A 283 21.98 18.02 6.44
N VAL A 284 22.13 18.99 5.54
CA VAL A 284 22.36 20.40 5.92
C VAL A 284 21.14 20.95 6.66
N LEU A 285 19.92 20.72 6.17
CA LEU A 285 18.70 21.19 6.82
C LEU A 285 18.55 20.60 8.23
N GLY A 286 18.63 19.28 8.37
CA GLY A 286 18.52 18.61 9.66
C GLY A 286 19.64 19.02 10.61
N GLY A 287 20.87 19.13 10.11
CA GLY A 287 22.03 19.57 10.88
C GLY A 287 21.90 21.02 11.39
N VAL A 288 21.44 21.94 10.55
CA VAL A 288 21.20 23.35 10.95
C VAL A 288 20.10 23.43 12.01
N ILE A 289 18.96 22.76 11.80
CA ILE A 289 17.84 22.76 12.75
C ILE A 289 18.29 22.21 14.11
N ALA A 290 19.00 21.07 14.11
CA ALA A 290 19.51 20.46 15.33
C ALA A 290 20.53 21.36 16.03
N THR A 291 21.45 21.96 15.29
CA THR A 291 22.48 22.86 15.83
C THR A 291 21.86 24.09 16.48
N VAL A 292 20.86 24.71 15.84
CA VAL A 292 20.12 25.83 16.44
C VAL A 292 19.47 25.40 17.76
N GLY A 293 18.80 24.24 17.78
CA GLY A 293 18.21 23.69 19.00
C GLY A 293 19.25 23.44 20.11
N PHE A 294 20.41 22.88 19.76
CA PHE A 294 21.51 22.66 20.72
C PHE A 294 22.09 23.95 21.27
N ILE A 295 22.28 24.98 20.43
CA ILE A 295 22.76 26.29 20.87
C ILE A 295 21.78 26.89 21.88
N VAL A 296 20.49 26.89 21.56
CA VAL A 296 19.45 27.41 22.46
C VAL A 296 19.42 26.63 23.78
N ALA A 297 19.47 25.29 23.72
CA ALA A 297 19.52 24.45 24.92
C ALA A 297 20.78 24.72 25.77
N ALA A 298 21.94 24.89 25.13
CA ALA A 298 23.19 25.20 25.83
C ALA A 298 23.15 26.57 26.51
N VAL A 299 22.55 27.58 25.88
CA VAL A 299 22.34 28.91 26.49
C VAL A 299 21.44 28.80 27.72
N ILE A 300 20.32 28.09 27.62
CA ILE A 300 19.38 27.87 28.73
C ILE A 300 20.09 27.19 29.91
N VAL A 301 20.85 26.11 29.64
CA VAL A 301 21.60 25.39 30.68
C VAL A 301 22.68 26.28 31.30
N GLY A 302 23.40 27.06 30.49
CA GLY A 302 24.42 27.99 30.97
C GLY A 302 23.87 29.07 31.89
N GLN A 303 22.73 29.67 31.53
CA GLN A 303 22.02 30.65 32.36
C GLN A 303 21.51 30.01 33.65
N TRP A 304 20.90 28.82 33.56
CA TRP A 304 20.41 28.10 34.73
C TRP A 304 21.51 27.77 35.74
N ILE A 305 22.70 27.38 35.26
CA ILE A 305 23.87 27.16 36.13
C ILE A 305 24.35 28.47 36.76
N ALA A 306 24.41 29.55 35.98
CA ALA A 306 24.83 30.87 36.46
C ALA A 306 23.88 31.43 37.53
N ASP A 307 22.59 31.14 37.42
CA ASP A 307 21.53 31.56 38.34
C ASP A 307 21.43 30.66 39.59
N GLY A 308 22.42 29.78 39.81
CA GLY A 308 22.50 28.94 41.01
C GLY A 308 21.75 27.61 40.91
N ALA A 309 21.43 27.15 39.71
CA ALA A 309 20.80 25.85 39.43
C ALA A 309 19.44 25.64 40.15
N GLY A 310 18.65 26.70 40.26
CA GLY A 310 17.32 26.71 40.85
C GLY A 310 16.21 26.16 39.93
N GLN A 311 15.03 26.76 39.93
CA GLN A 311 13.98 26.41 38.97
C GLN A 311 14.29 26.99 37.59
N LEU A 312 13.94 26.26 36.53
CA LEU A 312 14.15 26.70 35.15
C LEU A 312 13.06 27.73 34.78
N SER A 313 13.43 28.98 34.53
CA SER A 313 12.49 30.05 34.15
C SER A 313 12.10 30.02 32.66
N GLU A 314 12.91 29.38 31.82
CA GLU A 314 12.82 29.38 30.35
C GLU A 314 12.09 28.13 29.78
N GLU A 315 10.99 27.70 30.42
CA GLU A 315 10.32 26.44 30.08
C GLU A 315 9.84 26.35 28.62
N ARG A 316 9.29 27.44 28.07
CA ARG A 316 8.82 27.50 26.67
C ARG A 316 9.97 27.35 25.70
N THR A 317 11.03 28.13 25.90
CA THR A 317 12.23 28.10 25.06
C THR A 317 12.91 26.72 25.12
N ALA A 318 12.90 26.06 26.29
CA ALA A 318 13.41 24.71 26.44
C ALA A 318 12.60 23.67 25.65
N ILE A 319 11.26 23.76 25.66
CA ILE A 319 10.39 22.89 24.86
C ILE A 319 10.67 23.10 23.36
N ALA A 320 10.78 24.36 22.91
CA ALA A 320 11.07 24.68 21.52
C ALA A 320 12.45 24.15 21.10
N ALA A 321 13.49 24.34 21.93
CA ALA A 321 14.84 23.85 21.67
C ALA A 321 14.85 22.31 21.55
N THR A 322 14.17 21.61 22.45
CA THR A 322 14.06 20.14 22.44
C THR A 322 13.34 19.65 21.18
N MET A 323 12.24 20.31 20.78
CA MET A 323 11.53 20.00 19.54
C MET A 323 12.45 20.17 18.32
N LEU A 324 13.20 21.27 18.23
CA LEU A 324 14.14 21.51 17.13
C LEU A 324 15.24 20.45 17.07
N ILE A 325 15.83 20.08 18.21
CA ILE A 325 16.83 19.00 18.26
C ILE A 325 16.25 17.70 17.69
N ILE A 326 15.07 17.28 18.17
CA ILE A 326 14.44 16.02 17.73
C ILE A 326 14.12 16.06 16.23
N VAL A 327 13.46 17.12 15.77
CA VAL A 327 13.10 17.29 14.34
C VAL A 327 14.34 17.34 13.46
N GLY A 328 15.37 18.08 13.85
CA GLY A 328 16.62 18.18 13.10
C GLY A 328 17.33 16.83 12.97
N VAL A 329 17.43 16.09 14.07
CA VAL A 329 18.00 14.73 14.09
C VAL A 329 17.18 13.76 13.23
N GLN A 330 15.85 13.80 13.30
CA GLN A 330 14.96 12.97 12.48
C GLN A 330 15.16 13.24 10.98
N VAL A 331 15.18 14.51 10.58
CA VAL A 331 15.41 14.93 9.18
C VAL A 331 16.78 14.48 8.70
N PHE A 332 17.83 14.62 9.52
CA PHE A 332 19.18 14.19 9.19
C PHE A 332 19.24 12.68 8.90
N PHE A 333 18.80 11.85 9.85
CA PHE A 333 18.88 10.38 9.71
C PHE A 333 17.94 9.83 8.65
N SER A 334 16.77 10.46 8.46
CA SER A 334 15.82 10.04 7.43
C SER A 334 16.33 10.37 6.03
N SER A 335 17.01 11.52 5.86
CA SER A 335 17.69 11.86 4.61
C SER A 335 18.79 10.85 4.29
N PHE A 336 19.57 10.43 5.29
CA PHE A 336 20.59 9.41 5.15
C PHE A 336 20.00 8.05 4.73
N LEU A 337 18.92 7.61 5.39
CA LEU A 337 18.21 6.37 5.04
C LEU A 337 17.66 6.40 3.61
N LEU A 338 17.04 7.50 3.20
CA LEU A 338 16.54 7.70 1.84
C LEU A 338 17.65 7.57 0.79
N SER A 339 18.84 8.10 1.08
CA SER A 339 19.99 7.95 0.20
C SER A 339 20.47 6.51 0.11
N ILE A 340 20.50 5.77 1.23
CA ILE A 340 20.89 4.35 1.23
C ILE A 340 19.94 3.54 0.36
N LEU A 341 18.62 3.78 0.46
CA LEU A 341 17.62 3.09 -0.36
C LEU A 341 17.80 3.37 -1.86
N GLY A 342 18.36 4.53 -2.22
CA GLY A 342 18.64 4.91 -3.60
C GLY A 342 19.98 4.41 -4.16
N LEU A 343 20.85 3.80 -3.33
CA LEU A 343 22.08 3.19 -3.81
C LEU A 343 21.74 1.94 -4.63
N ARG A 344 21.64 2.10 -5.95
CA ARG A 344 21.52 0.98 -6.88
C ARG A 344 22.76 0.08 -6.74
N ARG A 345 22.55 -1.18 -6.35
CA ARG A 345 23.48 -2.24 -6.74
C ARG A 345 23.36 -2.40 -8.25
N ARG A 346 24.50 -2.40 -8.94
CA ARG A 346 24.58 -2.85 -10.33
C ARG A 346 24.23 -4.33 -10.28
N ASP A 347 23.05 -4.70 -10.79
CA ASP A 347 22.68 -6.11 -10.93
C ASP A 347 23.74 -6.77 -11.81
N SER A 348 24.41 -7.77 -11.23
CA SER A 348 25.45 -8.60 -11.85
C SER A 348 24.84 -9.74 -12.64
#